data_AF-A0A926CSA0-F1
#
_entry.id   AF-A0A926CSA0-F1
#
_cell.length_a   1.000
_cell.length_b   1.000
_cell.length_c   1.000
_cell.angle_alpha   90.00
_cell.angle_beta   90.00
_cell.angle_gamma   90.00
#
_symmetry.space_group_name_H-M   'P 1'
#
loop_
_entity.id
_entity.type
_entity.pdbx_description
1 polymer ?
#
loop_
_entity_poly.entity_id
_entity_poly.type
_entity_poly.pdbx_seq_one_letter_code
_entity_poly.pdbx_strand_id
1 'polypeptide(L)' 'MSRIQDFQDIIGVQFQNPRLLQQALTHRSYLNEQLNEVLKDNERMEFLGDAVL' A
#
# COMPACT_ATOMS: atom_id res chain seq x y z
N MET A 1 -14.04 -11.03 4.87
CA MET A 1 -13.14 -10.68 3.76
C MET A 1 -11.94 -9.92 4.32
N SER A 2 -10.82 -9.84 3.60
CA SER A 2 -9.68 -9.02 4.06
C SER A 2 -9.96 -7.54 3.79
N ARG A 3 -9.52 -6.63 4.67
CA ARG A 3 -9.71 -5.17 4.48
C ARG A 3 -9.17 -4.67 3.13
N ILE A 4 -8.12 -5.32 2.62
CA ILE A 4 -7.55 -5.05 1.30
C ILE A 4 -8.52 -5.44 0.18
N GLN A 5 -9.18 -6.60 0.28
CA GLN A 5 -10.17 -7.00 -0.71
C GLN A 5 -11.37 -6.06 -0.74
N ASP A 6 -11.87 -5.69 0.45
CA ASP A 6 -13.00 -4.75 0.56
C ASP A 6 -12.65 -3.40 -0.09
N PHE A 7 -11.42 -2.90 0.10
CA PHE A 7 -10.97 -1.66 -0.54
C PHE A 7 -10.93 -1.77 -2.07
N GLN A 8 -10.39 -2.87 -2.62
CA GLN A 8 -10.36 -3.12 -4.07
C GLN A 8 -11.76 -3.12 -4.68
N ASP A 9 -12.71 -3.73 -3.98
CA ASP A 9 -14.11 -3.79 -4.43
C ASP A 9 -14.77 -2.41 -4.39
N ILE A 10 -14.46 -1.58 -3.38
CA ILE A 10 -14.94 -0.19 -3.27
C ILE A 10 -14.42 0.69 -4.40
N ILE A 11 -13.12 0.59 -4.74
CA ILE A 11 -12.52 1.41 -5.81
C ILE A 11 -12.71 0.83 -7.22
N GLY A 12 -13.23 -0.40 -7.33
CA GLY A 12 -13.43 -1.09 -8.61
C GLY A 12 -12.14 -1.52 -9.32
N VAL A 13 -11.01 -1.59 -8.60
CA VAL A 13 -9.69 -1.94 -9.15
C VAL A 13 -9.12 -3.14 -8.41
N GLN A 14 -8.93 -4.23 -9.13
CA GLN A 14 -8.33 -5.45 -8.59
C GLN A 14 -6.82 -5.48 -8.88
N PHE A 15 -6.00 -5.53 -7.84
CA PHE A 15 -4.55 -5.63 -8.01
C PHE A 15 -4.16 -7.09 -8.25
N GLN A 16 -3.34 -7.33 -9.28
CA GLN A 16 -2.76 -8.65 -9.53
C GLN A 16 -1.90 -9.13 -8.35
N ASN A 17 -1.24 -8.19 -7.66
CA ASN A 17 -0.49 -8.44 -6.44
C ASN A 17 -1.03 -7.57 -5.30
N PRO A 18 -1.88 -8.12 -4.40
CA PRO A 18 -2.44 -7.38 -3.27
C PRO A 18 -1.39 -6.79 -2.31
N ARG A 19 -0.16 -7.31 -2.31
CA ARG A 19 0.93 -6.75 -1.50
C ARG A 19 1.34 -5.35 -1.95
N LEU A 20 1.18 -5.03 -3.24
CA LEU A 20 1.47 -3.68 -3.75
C LEU A 20 0.47 -2.67 -3.20
N LEU A 21 -0.82 -3.03 -3.17
CA LEU A 21 -1.84 -2.20 -2.55
C LEU A 21 -1.61 -2.06 -1.04
N GLN A 22 -1.27 -3.16 -0.36
CA GLN A 22 -0.92 -3.12 1.05
C GLN A 22 0.25 -2.17 1.32
N GLN A 23 1.31 -2.21 0.50
CA GLN A 23 2.44 -1.30 0.61
C GLN A 23 2.03 0.14 0.33
N ALA A 24 1.25 0.41 -0.72
CA ALA A 24 0.78 1.75 -1.07
C ALA A 24 -0.05 2.41 0.05
N LEU A 25 -0.77 1.60 0.83
CA LEU A 25 -1.55 2.03 1.99
C LEU A 25 -0.75 2.04 3.30
N THR A 26 0.53 1.67 3.29
CA THR A 26 1.40 1.66 4.48
C THR A 26 2.22 2.94 4.54
N HIS A 27 1.87 3.83 5.45
CA HIS A 27 2.66 5.03 5.74
C HIS A 27 3.84 4.71 6.66
N ARG A 28 4.96 5.42 6.52
CA ARG A 28 6.16 5.24 7.35
C ARG A 28 5.93 5.34 8.86
N SER A 29 4.95 6.14 9.31
CA SER A 29 4.63 6.23 10.75
C SER A 29 4.17 4.89 11.32
N TYR A 30 3.47 4.08 10.53
CA TYR A 30 3.01 2.75 10.93
C TYR A 30 4.18 1.79 11.13
N LEU A 31 5.19 1.83 10.26
CA LEU A 31 6.41 1.01 10.41
C LEU A 31 7.29 1.46 11.57
N ASN A 32 7.35 2.76 11.84
CA ASN A 32 8.13 3.25 12.98
C ASN A 32 7.55 2.80 14.32
N GLU A 33 6.26 2.49 14.38
CA GLU A 33 5.58 1.99 15.58
C GLU A 33 5.60 0.46 15.69
N GLN A 34 5.73 -0.25 14.57
CA GLN A 34 5.80 -1.70 14.52
C GLN A 34 7.12 -2.14 13.88
N LEU A 35 8.02 -2.73 14.67
CA LEU A 35 9.33 -3.30 14.28
C LEU A 35 9.25 -4.46 13.25
N ASN A 36 8.22 -4.52 12.42
CA ASN A 36 8.06 -5.46 11.33
C ASN A 36 8.87 -4.98 10.11
N GLU A 37 10.17 -5.28 10.11
CA GLU A 37 11.12 -4.99 9.02
C GLU A 37 10.71 -5.56 7.65
N VAL A 38 9.72 -6.45 7.60
CA VAL A 38 9.26 -7.11 6.37
C VAL A 38 8.35 -6.20 5.53
N LEU A 39 7.67 -5.22 6.16
CA LEU A 39 6.78 -4.31 5.45
C LEU A 39 7.54 -3.06 5.02
N LYS A 40 7.36 -2.68 3.75
CA LYS A 40 7.87 -1.43 3.18
C LYS A 40 6.77 -0.38 3.23
N ASP A 41 7.16 0.89 3.37
CA ASP A 41 6.25 2.02 3.26
C ASP A 41 5.99 2.38 1.78
N ASN A 42 5.15 3.40 1.61
CA ASN A 42 4.72 3.93 0.32
C ASN A 42 5.59 5.06 -0.25
N GLU A 43 6.64 5.57 0.42
CA GLU A 43 7.38 6.78 -0.01
C GLU A 43 7.93 6.63 -1.44
N ARG A 44 8.46 5.45 -1.79
CA ARG A 44 8.96 5.19 -3.15
C ARG A 44 7.86 5.12 -4.21
N MET A 45 6.66 4.67 -3.83
CA MET A 45 5.51 4.59 -4.73
C MET A 45 4.92 5.99 -4.95
N GLU A 46 4.87 6.82 -3.90
CA GLU A 46 4.48 8.23 -3.98
C GLU A 46 5.39 9.00 -4.94
N PHE A 47 6.71 8.90 -4.77
CA PHE A 47 7.67 9.53 -5.68
C PHE A 47 7.50 9.09 -7.14
N LEU A 48 7.22 7.81 -7.39
CA LEU A 48 6.94 7.32 -8.74
C LEU A 48 5.60 7.86 -9.27
N GLY A 49 4.58 7.94 -8.42
CA GLY A 49 3.27 8.50 -8.76
C GLY A 49 3.35 9.95 -9.19
N ASP A 50 4.12 10.77 -8.47
CA ASP A 50 4.36 12.18 -8.80
C ASP A 50 4.99 12.38 -10.18
N ALA A 51 5.81 11.42 -10.64
CA ALA A 51 6.45 11.49 -11.96
C ALA A 51 5.53 11.03 -13.11
N VAL A 52 4.45 10.30 -12.79
CA VAL A 52 3.49 9.78 -13.78
C VAL A 52 2.28 10.71 -13.94
N LEU A 53 1.92 11.44 -12.89
CA LEU A 53 0.86 12.45 -12.87
C LEU A 53 1.22 13.70 -13.68
#